data_AF-A0A7S2WI67-F1
#
_entry.id   AF-A0A7S2WI67-F1
#
_cell.length_a   1.000
_cell.length_b   1.000
_cell.length_c   1.000
_cell.angle_alpha   90.00
_cell.angle_beta   90.00
_cell.angle_gamma   90.00
#
_symmetry.space_group_name_H-M   'P 1'
#
loop_
_entity.id
_entity.type
_entity.pdbx_description
1 polymer ?
#
loop_
_entity_poly.entity_id
_entity_poly.type
_entity_poly.pdbx_seq_one_letter_code
_entity_poly.pdbx_strand_id
1 'polypeptide(L)'
;IGIANKNPILDTRMYQIEYNEGHTEAISPNVIAENLFLQVDQEGRRLLEIYQIVDLRNDGTQVNEDDAFIVTNSGTNKRRKTTKGWEVCVLWRDKSTTWHNLKDIKDSYPVELAEYTVEHKVSHLPAFVWWIPYILKKRDRIILKVKSK
;
A
#
# COMPACT_ATOMS: atom_id res chain seq x y z
N ILE A 1 27.40 3.44 22.55
CA ILE A 1 27.92 3.50 23.95
C ILE A 1 27.52 2.19 24.64
N GLY A 2 28.38 1.48 25.38
CA GLY A 2 28.01 0.27 26.15
C GLY A 2 28.61 -1.07 25.69
N ILE A 3 28.42 -2.13 26.49
CA ILE A 3 29.05 -3.45 26.33
C ILE A 3 28.04 -4.47 25.81
N ALA A 4 28.43 -5.21 24.77
CA ALA A 4 27.65 -6.29 24.17
C ALA A 4 27.40 -7.43 25.15
N ASN A 5 26.19 -7.98 25.16
CA ASN A 5 25.91 -9.23 25.85
C ASN A 5 25.07 -10.16 24.96
N LYS A 6 25.32 -11.47 25.05
CA LYS A 6 24.49 -12.48 24.35
C LYS A 6 23.11 -12.62 24.97
N ASN A 7 22.97 -12.30 26.26
CA ASN A 7 21.67 -12.20 26.92
C ASN A 7 21.15 -10.76 26.73
N PRO A 8 20.05 -10.53 25.99
CA PRO A 8 19.52 -9.19 25.71
C PRO A 8 19.21 -8.39 26.99
N ILE A 9 18.76 -9.06 28.05
CA ILE A 9 18.44 -8.41 29.34
C ILE A 9 19.70 -7.76 29.97
N LEU A 10 20.88 -8.29 29.65
CA LEU A 10 22.15 -7.84 30.19
C LEU A 10 22.95 -6.99 29.19
N ASP A 11 22.38 -6.66 28.02
CA ASP A 11 23.02 -5.78 27.05
C ASP A 11 22.87 -4.32 27.50
N THR A 12 24.00 -3.62 27.60
CA THR A 12 24.09 -2.22 28.05
C THR A 12 24.36 -1.25 26.90
N ARG A 13 24.36 -1.75 25.66
CA ARG A 13 24.54 -0.93 24.47
C ARG A 13 23.42 0.11 24.37
N MET A 14 23.78 1.26 23.82
CA MET A 14 22.90 2.37 23.51
C MET A 14 23.19 2.84 22.09
N TYR A 15 22.13 3.03 21.31
CA TYR A 15 22.14 3.53 19.94
C TYR A 15 21.56 4.93 19.93
N GLN A 16 22.20 5.85 19.21
CA GLN A 16 21.59 7.14 18.91
C GLN A 16 20.65 6.97 17.71
N ILE A 17 19.40 7.34 17.90
CA ILE A 17 18.37 7.32 16.87
C ILE A 17 18.00 8.78 16.59
N GLU A 18 18.01 9.14 15.32
CA GLU A 18 17.51 10.43 14.84
C GLU A 18 16.05 10.24 14.40
N TYR A 19 15.14 11.00 15.01
CA TYR A 19 13.73 11.00 14.64
C TYR A 19 13.50 11.91 13.42
N ASN A 20 12.39 11.69 12.72
CA ASN A 20 12.01 12.48 11.53
C ASN A 20 11.91 13.99 11.79
N GLU A 21 11.71 14.40 13.04
CA GLU A 21 11.67 15.81 13.48
C GLU A 21 13.07 16.39 13.78
N GLY A 22 14.14 15.63 13.55
CA GLY A 22 15.54 16.05 13.72
C GLY A 22 16.09 15.96 15.14
N HIS A 23 15.30 15.47 16.11
CA HIS A 23 15.79 15.21 17.45
C HIS A 23 16.52 13.86 17.53
N THR A 24 17.61 13.80 18.29
CA THR A 24 18.39 12.58 18.52
C THR A 24 18.24 12.10 19.97
N GLU A 25 17.92 10.82 20.15
CA GLU A 25 17.80 10.20 21.47
C GLU A 25 18.67 8.93 21.56
N ALA A 26 19.23 8.65 22.73
CA ALA A 26 19.99 7.43 22.98
C ALA A 26 19.06 6.36 23.55
N ILE A 27 18.90 5.25 22.84
CA ILE A 27 17.93 4.19 23.14
C ILE A 27 18.65 2.84 23.25
N SER A 28 18.23 2.00 24.20
CA SER A 28 18.79 0.65 24.38
C SER A 28 18.21 -0.35 23.37
N PRO A 29 18.95 -1.43 23.02
CA PRO A 29 18.46 -2.49 22.16
C PRO A 29 17.14 -3.11 22.64
N ASN A 30 16.93 -3.19 23.97
CA ASN A 30 15.72 -3.79 24.53
C ASN A 30 14.49 -2.94 24.24
N VAL A 31 14.61 -1.61 24.36
CA VAL A 31 13.53 -0.68 24.00
C VAL A 31 13.23 -0.73 22.50
N ILE A 32 14.25 -0.87 21.65
CA ILE A 32 14.06 -1.07 20.20
C ILE A 32 13.31 -2.39 19.93
N ALA A 33 13.70 -3.47 20.59
CA ALA A 33 13.06 -4.77 20.45
C ALA A 33 11.60 -4.73 20.93
N GLU A 34 11.33 -4.14 22.10
CA GLU A 34 9.98 -3.95 22.63
C GLU A 34 9.10 -3.15 21.67
N ASN A 35 9.59 -2.03 21.16
CA ASN A 35 8.85 -1.23 20.18
C ASN A 35 8.62 -1.99 18.86
N LEU A 36 9.58 -2.81 18.43
CA LEU A 36 9.41 -3.67 17.26
C LEU A 36 8.33 -4.74 17.49
N PHE A 37 8.28 -5.34 18.68
CA PHE A 37 7.25 -6.32 19.04
C PHE A 37 5.86 -5.69 19.19
N LEU A 38 5.76 -4.46 19.70
CA LEU A 38 4.49 -3.74 19.82
C LEU A 38 3.83 -3.44 18.46
N GLN A 39 4.63 -3.33 17.40
CA GLN A 39 4.15 -3.02 16.05
C GLN A 39 3.77 -4.26 15.23
N VAL A 40 3.85 -5.45 15.83
CA VAL A 40 3.75 -6.72 15.14
C VAL A 40 2.66 -7.57 15.82
N ASP A 41 1.76 -8.15 15.03
CA ASP A 41 0.74 -9.06 15.56
C ASP A 41 1.35 -10.40 16.04
N GLN A 42 0.52 -11.26 16.64
CA GLN A 42 0.97 -12.57 17.15
C GLN A 42 1.58 -13.49 16.07
N GLU A 43 1.41 -13.15 14.79
CA GLU A 43 1.90 -13.90 13.64
C GLU A 43 3.14 -13.27 12.99
N GLY A 44 3.70 -12.19 13.55
CA GLY A 44 4.89 -11.57 13.00
C GLY A 44 4.61 -10.52 11.91
N ARG A 45 3.36 -10.14 11.67
CA ARG A 45 3.00 -9.16 10.62
C ARG A 45 2.88 -7.76 11.19
N ARG A 46 3.51 -6.79 10.53
CA ARG A 46 3.23 -5.37 10.74
C ARG A 46 1.87 -5.06 10.12
N LEU A 47 0.85 -4.86 10.96
CA LEU A 47 -0.46 -4.39 10.54
C LEU A 47 -0.46 -2.87 10.42
N LEU A 48 0.33 -2.33 9.49
CA LEU A 48 0.10 -0.93 9.07
C LEU A 48 -1.14 -0.93 8.19
N GLU A 49 -2.28 -0.65 8.82
CA GLU A 49 -3.53 -0.44 8.12
C GLU A 49 -3.51 0.92 7.42
N ILE A 50 -3.90 0.93 6.16
CA ILE A 50 -4.19 2.16 5.44
C ILE A 50 -5.31 2.92 6.15
N TYR A 51 -5.17 4.24 6.25
CA TYR A 51 -6.28 5.11 6.64
C TYR A 51 -7.10 5.50 5.40
N GLN A 52 -6.45 6.05 4.37
CA GLN A 52 -7.08 6.35 3.08
C GLN A 52 -6.03 6.53 1.97
N ILE A 53 -6.49 6.47 0.72
CA ILE A 53 -5.70 6.92 -0.43
C ILE A 53 -5.91 8.42 -0.59
N VAL A 54 -4.81 9.16 -0.75
CA VAL A 54 -4.84 10.63 -0.77
C VAL A 54 -4.40 11.23 -2.09
N ASP A 55 -3.64 10.50 -2.90
CA ASP A 55 -3.18 11.00 -4.19
C ASP A 55 -2.85 9.87 -5.17
N LEU A 56 -2.79 10.22 -6.46
CA LEU A 56 -2.43 9.34 -7.56
C LEU A 56 -1.57 10.12 -8.56
N ARG A 57 -0.42 9.57 -8.94
CA ARG A 57 0.46 10.17 -9.94
C ARG A 57 0.91 9.16 -10.99
N ASN A 58 1.41 9.69 -12.11
CA ASN A 58 2.08 8.90 -13.13
C ASN A 58 3.51 9.38 -13.37
N ASP A 59 4.36 8.49 -13.87
CA ASP A 59 5.80 8.75 -14.11
C ASP A 59 6.13 9.09 -15.57
N GLY A 60 5.11 9.25 -16.42
CA GLY A 60 5.25 9.47 -17.87
C GLY A 60 5.39 8.19 -18.70
N THR A 61 5.48 7.02 -18.08
CA THR A 61 5.59 5.72 -18.76
C THR A 61 4.27 4.95 -18.81
N GLN A 62 3.17 5.58 -18.39
CA GLN A 62 1.83 5.02 -18.40
C GLN A 62 1.35 4.72 -19.83
N VAL A 63 0.47 3.73 -19.95
CA VAL A 63 -0.22 3.44 -21.20
C VAL A 63 -1.35 4.45 -21.36
N ASN A 64 -1.30 5.22 -22.45
CA ASN A 64 -2.35 6.16 -22.84
C ASN A 64 -3.58 5.42 -23.39
N GLU A 65 -4.70 6.14 -23.47
CA GLU A 65 -5.96 5.57 -23.99
C GLU A 65 -5.87 5.12 -25.44
N ASP A 66 -5.07 5.81 -26.26
CA ASP A 66 -4.82 5.44 -27.66
C ASP A 66 -4.16 4.06 -27.79
N ASP A 67 -3.33 3.68 -26.82
CA ASP A 67 -2.62 2.40 -26.75
C ASP A 67 -3.32 1.37 -25.83
N ALA A 68 -4.59 1.61 -25.51
CA ALA A 68 -5.34 0.78 -24.56
C ALA A 68 -5.72 -0.60 -25.11
N PHE A 69 -5.58 -0.84 -26.42
CA PHE A 69 -5.95 -2.08 -27.08
C PHE A 69 -4.74 -2.77 -27.73
N ILE A 70 -4.73 -4.09 -27.67
CA ILE A 70 -3.77 -4.96 -28.34
C ILE A 70 -4.51 -5.92 -29.27
N VAL A 71 -3.93 -6.16 -30.46
CA VAL A 71 -4.43 -7.16 -31.41
C VAL A 71 -3.80 -8.50 -31.03
N THR A 72 -4.62 -9.51 -30.76
CA THR A 72 -4.11 -10.87 -30.53
C THR A 72 -3.68 -11.53 -31.84
N ASN A 73 -2.87 -12.59 -31.76
CA ASN A 73 -2.50 -13.40 -32.95
C ASN A 73 -3.72 -13.94 -33.72
N SER A 74 -4.88 -14.04 -33.06
CA SER A 74 -6.16 -14.46 -33.63
C SER A 74 -6.93 -13.31 -34.31
N GLY A 75 -6.37 -12.10 -34.37
CA GLY A 75 -7.01 -10.90 -34.94
C GLY A 75 -8.05 -10.23 -34.04
N THR A 76 -8.19 -10.63 -32.77
CA THR A 76 -9.18 -10.05 -31.85
C THR A 76 -8.57 -8.89 -31.07
N ASN A 77 -9.29 -7.76 -30.98
CA ASN A 77 -8.91 -6.65 -30.11
C ASN A 77 -9.19 -6.99 -28.65
N LYS A 78 -8.17 -6.90 -27.79
CA LYS A 78 -8.30 -7.01 -26.34
C LYS A 78 -7.77 -5.76 -25.66
N ARG A 79 -8.40 -5.36 -24.56
CA ARG A 79 -7.84 -4.30 -23.70
C ARG A 79 -6.52 -4.75 -23.10
N ARG A 80 -5.55 -3.85 -23.09
CA ARG A 80 -4.27 -4.02 -22.43
C ARG A 80 -4.48 -3.98 -20.92
N LYS A 81 -4.01 -5.03 -20.22
CA LYS A 81 -4.01 -5.08 -18.75
C LYS A 81 -2.67 -4.57 -18.27
N THR A 82 -2.66 -3.42 -17.62
CA THR A 82 -1.43 -2.77 -17.15
C THR A 82 -1.69 -2.06 -15.84
N THR A 83 -0.63 -1.85 -15.08
CA THR A 83 -0.54 -0.92 -13.94
C THR A 83 0.72 -0.07 -14.05
N LYS A 84 1.38 -0.12 -15.23
CA LYS A 84 2.69 0.50 -15.46
C LYS A 84 2.59 2.02 -15.36
N GLY A 85 3.59 2.61 -14.72
CA GLY A 85 3.78 4.05 -14.67
C GLY A 85 2.80 4.78 -13.77
N TRP A 86 2.20 4.08 -12.80
CA TRP A 86 1.28 4.65 -11.82
C TRP A 86 1.76 4.38 -10.40
N GLU A 87 1.71 5.42 -9.59
CA GLU A 87 1.99 5.37 -8.16
C GLU A 87 0.82 5.98 -7.37
N VAL A 88 0.58 5.42 -6.20
CA VAL A 88 -0.52 5.79 -5.30
C VAL A 88 0.08 6.31 -4.00
N CYS A 89 -0.40 7.46 -3.54
CA CYS A 89 -0.06 7.99 -2.22
C CYS A 89 -1.07 7.50 -1.19
N VAL A 90 -0.54 6.86 -0.15
CA VAL A 90 -1.32 6.28 0.94
C VAL A 90 -1.08 7.09 2.20
N LEU A 91 -2.15 7.47 2.88
CA LEU A 91 -2.12 7.96 4.26
C LEU A 91 -2.35 6.78 5.20
N TRP A 92 -1.42 6.58 6.12
CA TRP A 92 -1.48 5.54 7.13
C TRP A 92 -2.17 6.03 8.41
N ARG A 93 -2.58 5.08 9.27
CA ARG A 93 -3.20 5.38 10.57
C ARG A 93 -2.32 6.22 11.50
N ASP A 94 -0.99 6.09 11.38
CA ASP A 94 -0.01 6.90 12.11
C ASP A 94 0.18 8.32 11.53
N LYS A 95 -0.64 8.69 10.54
CA LYS A 95 -0.62 9.95 9.80
C LYS A 95 0.58 10.14 8.88
N SER A 96 1.44 9.14 8.73
CA SER A 96 2.50 9.17 7.73
C SER A 96 1.93 8.96 6.32
N THR A 97 2.64 9.45 5.30
CA THR A 97 2.26 9.26 3.90
C THR A 97 3.41 8.65 3.11
N THR A 98 3.11 7.65 2.28
CA THR A 98 4.10 7.03 1.40
C THR A 98 3.54 6.74 0.02
N TRP A 99 4.42 6.77 -0.98
CA TRP A 99 4.11 6.43 -2.36
C TRP A 99 4.42 4.95 -2.63
N HIS A 100 3.51 4.26 -3.31
CA HIS A 100 3.62 2.86 -3.66
C HIS A 100 3.26 2.63 -5.12
N ASN A 101 3.79 1.57 -5.73
CA ASN A 101 3.37 1.19 -7.07
C ASN A 101 1.89 0.82 -7.07
N LEU A 102 1.18 1.18 -8.14
CA LEU A 102 -0.23 0.84 -8.31
C LEU A 102 -0.49 -0.67 -8.18
N LYS A 103 0.46 -1.51 -8.65
CA LYS A 103 0.34 -2.97 -8.57
C LYS A 103 0.23 -3.44 -7.11
N ASP A 104 1.06 -2.90 -6.24
CA ASP A 104 1.14 -3.33 -4.84
C ASP A 104 -0.14 -2.95 -4.10
N ILE A 105 -0.60 -1.70 -4.27
CA ILE A 105 -1.86 -1.25 -3.67
C ILE A 105 -3.08 -1.97 -4.25
N LYS A 106 -3.11 -2.26 -5.55
CA LYS A 106 -4.17 -3.05 -6.16
C LYS A 106 -4.28 -4.44 -5.54
N ASP A 107 -3.16 -5.07 -5.20
CA ASP A 107 -3.17 -6.44 -4.68
C ASP A 107 -3.46 -6.46 -3.16
N SER A 108 -3.11 -5.39 -2.43
CA SER A 108 -3.36 -5.27 -0.97
C SER A 108 -4.69 -4.58 -0.61
N TYR A 109 -5.02 -3.46 -1.25
CA TYR A 109 -6.17 -2.58 -0.95
C TYR A 109 -7.00 -2.25 -2.22
N PRO A 110 -7.52 -3.28 -2.93
CA PRO A 110 -8.21 -3.08 -4.20
C PRO A 110 -9.52 -2.30 -4.07
N VAL A 111 -10.22 -2.38 -2.93
CA VAL A 111 -11.56 -1.79 -2.76
C VAL A 111 -11.43 -0.28 -2.56
N GLU A 112 -10.56 0.13 -1.66
CA GLU A 112 -10.23 1.53 -1.36
C GLU A 112 -9.74 2.24 -2.62
N LEU A 113 -8.87 1.60 -3.39
CA LEU A 113 -8.37 2.12 -4.66
C LEU A 113 -9.47 2.22 -5.72
N ALA A 114 -10.40 1.27 -5.75
CA ALA A 114 -11.52 1.31 -6.68
C ALA A 114 -12.48 2.46 -6.39
N GLU A 115 -12.78 2.71 -5.11
CA GLU A 115 -13.63 3.82 -4.69
C GLU A 115 -12.97 5.15 -5.01
N TYR A 116 -11.69 5.32 -4.63
CA TYR A 116 -10.92 6.53 -4.89
C TYR A 116 -10.89 6.87 -6.39
N THR A 117 -10.60 5.89 -7.26
CA THR A 117 -10.50 6.14 -8.70
C THR A 117 -11.83 6.46 -9.37
N VAL A 118 -12.95 5.97 -8.83
CA VAL A 118 -14.29 6.33 -9.29
C VAL A 118 -14.64 7.75 -8.87
N GLU A 119 -14.37 8.12 -7.61
CA GLU A 119 -14.61 9.46 -7.08
C GLU A 119 -13.83 10.53 -7.87
N HIS A 120 -12.57 10.24 -8.18
CA HIS A 120 -11.70 11.12 -8.95
C HIS A 120 -11.87 11.01 -10.47
N LYS A 121 -12.84 10.21 -10.94
CA LYS A 121 -13.18 10.02 -12.37
C LYS A 121 -12.04 9.49 -13.23
N VAL A 122 -11.07 8.78 -12.67
CA VAL A 122 -9.92 8.18 -13.40
C VAL A 122 -10.07 6.67 -13.63
N SER A 123 -11.14 6.05 -13.12
CA SER A 123 -11.39 4.60 -13.23
C SER A 123 -11.52 4.07 -14.68
N HIS A 124 -11.73 4.95 -15.66
CA HIS A 124 -11.83 4.60 -17.08
C HIS A 124 -10.47 4.42 -17.77
N LEU A 125 -9.38 4.90 -17.15
CA LEU A 125 -8.05 4.83 -17.75
C LEU A 125 -7.57 3.36 -17.89
N PRO A 126 -6.62 3.09 -18.81
CA PRO A 126 -6.17 1.72 -19.12
C PRO A 126 -5.64 0.95 -17.90
N ALA A 127 -5.10 1.66 -16.90
CA ALA A 127 -4.58 1.06 -15.68
C ALA A 127 -5.67 0.46 -14.76
N PHE A 128 -6.91 0.95 -14.85
CA PHE A 128 -7.99 0.69 -13.89
C PHE A 128 -9.14 -0.12 -14.52
N VAL A 129 -9.53 0.24 -15.74
CA VAL A 129 -10.82 -0.14 -16.33
C VAL A 129 -11.07 -1.65 -16.45
N TRP A 130 -10.01 -2.46 -16.50
CA TRP A 130 -10.11 -3.91 -16.69
C TRP A 130 -10.41 -4.69 -15.40
N TRP A 131 -10.30 -4.06 -14.22
CA TRP A 131 -10.50 -4.72 -12.93
C TRP A 131 -11.39 -3.96 -11.94
N ILE A 132 -11.44 -2.62 -11.99
CA ILE A 132 -12.29 -1.81 -11.10
C ILE A 132 -13.76 -2.29 -11.08
N PRO A 133 -14.43 -2.52 -12.23
CA PRO A 133 -15.83 -2.95 -12.22
C PRO A 133 -16.05 -4.28 -11.51
N TYR A 134 -15.07 -5.19 -11.61
CA TYR A 134 -15.14 -6.50 -10.95
C TYR A 134 -15.01 -6.36 -9.44
N ILE A 135 -14.09 -5.52 -8.95
CA ILE A 135 -13.88 -5.29 -7.51
C ILE A 135 -15.13 -4.69 -6.87
N LEU A 136 -15.68 -3.62 -7.45
CA LEU A 136 -16.87 -2.96 -6.91
C LEU A 136 -18.07 -3.90 -6.88
N LYS A 137 -18.31 -4.65 -7.95
CA LYS A 137 -19.39 -5.66 -7.99
C LYS A 137 -19.21 -6.75 -6.95
N LYS A 138 -17.97 -7.17 -6.67
CA LYS A 138 -17.66 -8.16 -5.64
C LYS A 138 -17.91 -7.59 -4.24
N ARG A 139 -17.47 -6.36 -3.96
CA ARG A 139 -17.74 -5.62 -2.73
C ARG A 139 -19.24 -5.54 -2.46
N ASP A 140 -20.02 -5.06 -3.44
CA ASP A 140 -21.47 -4.88 -3.29
C ASP A 140 -22.18 -6.20 -3.00
N ARG A 141 -21.78 -7.29 -3.67
CA ARG A 141 -22.31 -8.63 -3.40
C ARG A 141 -22.03 -9.09 -1.97
N ILE A 142 -20.85 -8.81 -1.43
CA ILE A 142 -20.50 -9.16 -0.05
C ILE A 142 -21.35 -8.35 0.93
N ILE A 143 -21.45 -7.03 0.74
CA ILE A 143 -22.26 -6.14 1.58
C ILE A 143 -23.72 -6.59 1.61
N LEU A 144 -24.30 -6.93 0.45
CA LEU A 144 -25.68 -7.43 0.37
C LEU A 144 -25.88 -8.71 1.19
N LYS A 145 -24.93 -9.64 1.14
CA LYS A 145 -25.00 -10.90 1.92
C LYS A 145 -24.86 -10.69 3.42
N VAL A 146 -24.06 -9.69 3.85
CA VAL A 146 -23.90 -9.35 5.26
C VAL A 146 -25.17 -8.70 5.79
N LYS A 147 -25.80 -7.81 5.01
CA LYS A 147 -27.06 -7.14 5.38
C LYS A 147 -28.28 -8.05 5.38
N SER A 148 -28.24 -9.16 4.63
CA SER A 148 -29.34 -10.13 4.57
C SER A 148 -29.31 -11.17 5.71
N LYS A 149 -28.32 -11.12 6.60
CA LYS A 149 -28.23 -11.93 7.82
C LYS A 149 -28.66 -11.10 9.01
#